data_AF-A0A955DIX0-F1
#
_entry.id   AF-A0A955DIX0-F1
#
_cell.length_a   1.000
_cell.length_b   1.000
_cell.length_c   1.000
_cell.angle_alpha   90.00
_cell.angle_beta   90.00
_cell.angle_gamma   90.00
#
_symmetry.space_group_name_H-M   'P 1'
#
loop_
_entity.id
_entity.type
_entity.pdbx_description
1 polymer ?
#
loop_
_entity_poly.entity_id
_entity_poly.type
_entity_poly.pdbx_seq_one_letter_code
_entity_poly.pdbx_strand_id
1 'polypeptide(L)'
;MKMLAYLLITASLIVGAITASTAYLVDIGTPDAANNALLPADGSDNFAKLSSPAGKYDPHGDFELVQAIKRYQDGEDTYQEEQERAVELMPAADASDSEGSSGPELEALDMQPTGETLLARREAVLPIGRTGDRVTEDLLGLLRERDVRSVRVSKFSAERWFGKAGRFMGWGFLASAFGLFVGAMVVRRATKQEIAATRETGGDERAGASAAFAQINNALETLQRDLAGVREPRVRNAMIVERIGVIQRDYAPAFVADRPALIGSLGLGGFAELMDRFAALERQMNRAWSAAADEHEDEAITSLYRALAIMPEVAQKLPQ
;
A
#
# COMPACT_ATOMS: atom_id res chain seq x y z
N MET A 1 2.32 -18.90 24.38
CA MET A 1 2.96 -18.93 23.05
C MET A 1 2.63 -17.72 22.17
N LYS A 2 1.36 -17.30 22.02
CA LYS A 2 0.99 -16.12 21.19
C LYS A 2 1.74 -14.83 21.56
N MET A 3 1.85 -14.52 22.86
CA MET A 3 2.63 -13.36 23.33
C MET A 3 4.09 -13.39 22.87
N LEU A 4 4.74 -14.56 22.90
CA LEU A 4 6.13 -14.70 22.45
C LEU A 4 6.25 -14.52 20.93
N ALA A 5 5.27 -15.01 20.16
CA ALA A 5 5.22 -14.77 18.72
C ALA A 5 5.03 -13.28 18.39
N TYR A 6 4.17 -12.57 19.11
CA TYR A 6 3.99 -11.12 18.90
C TYR A 6 5.23 -10.33 19.29
N LEU A 7 5.93 -10.71 20.37
CA LEU A 7 7.21 -10.10 20.73
C LEU A 7 8.26 -10.34 19.63
N LEU A 8 8.34 -11.56 19.08
CA LEU A 8 9.24 -11.87 17.97
C LEU A 8 8.94 -11.00 16.74
N ILE A 9 7.67 -10.92 16.32
CA ILE A 9 7.22 -10.08 15.20
C ILE A 9 7.60 -8.61 15.44
N THR A 10 7.35 -8.10 16.64
CA THR A 10 7.65 -6.71 17.01
C THR A 10 9.14 -6.43 16.98
N ALA A 11 9.96 -7.30 17.57
CA ALA A 11 11.41 -7.18 17.53
C ALA A 11 11.95 -7.24 16.09
N SER A 12 11.44 -8.16 15.28
CA SER A 12 11.78 -8.25 13.87
C SER A 12 11.40 -6.99 13.09
N LEU A 13 10.23 -6.39 13.34
CA LEU A 13 9.85 -5.13 12.71
C LEU A 13 10.80 -3.98 13.07
N ILE A 14 11.17 -3.86 14.35
CA ILE A 14 12.09 -2.80 14.80
C ILE A 14 13.46 -2.97 14.12
N VAL A 15 14.02 -4.18 14.14
CA VAL A 15 15.32 -4.46 13.48
C VAL A 15 15.23 -4.25 11.97
N GLY A 16 14.16 -4.72 11.34
CA GLY A 16 13.91 -4.55 9.91
C GLY A 16 13.79 -3.08 9.51
N ALA A 17 13.10 -2.25 10.31
CA ALA A 17 12.96 -0.82 10.04
C ALA A 17 14.28 -0.06 10.19
N ILE A 18 15.05 -0.35 11.25
CA ILE A 18 16.37 0.26 11.47
C ILE A 18 17.30 -0.10 10.31
N THR A 19 17.38 -1.38 9.95
CA THR A 19 18.23 -1.85 8.83
C THR A 19 17.74 -1.30 7.49
N ALA A 20 16.43 -1.29 7.20
CA ALA A 20 15.86 -0.72 5.97
C ALA A 20 16.22 0.76 5.79
N SER A 21 16.23 1.55 6.87
CA SER A 21 16.56 2.97 6.80
C SER A 21 18.00 3.24 6.36
N THR A 22 18.94 2.34 6.66
CA THR A 22 20.34 2.47 6.24
C THR A 22 20.56 2.10 4.78
N ALA A 23 19.57 1.53 4.08
CA ALA A 23 19.66 1.26 2.64
C ALA A 23 19.86 2.51 1.79
N TYR A 24 19.32 3.63 2.27
CA TYR A 24 19.34 4.88 1.55
C TYR A 24 20.42 5.83 2.05
N LEU A 25 21.03 5.55 3.20
CA LEU A 25 22.08 6.37 3.80
C LEU A 25 23.44 5.76 3.50
N VAL A 26 24.25 6.46 2.72
CA VAL A 26 25.63 6.04 2.44
C VAL A 26 26.58 6.90 3.25
N ASP A 27 27.45 6.24 4.03
CA ASP A 27 28.54 6.90 4.76
C ASP A 27 29.61 7.33 3.76
N ILE A 28 29.89 8.64 3.71
CA ILE A 28 30.89 9.25 2.84
C ILE A 28 32.15 9.70 3.60
N GLY A 29 32.19 9.50 4.92
CA GLY A 29 33.31 9.88 5.77
C GLY A 29 34.56 9.01 5.59
N THR A 30 34.41 7.82 4.98
CA THR A 30 35.55 6.98 4.57
C THR A 30 35.63 6.90 3.05
N PRO A 31 36.75 7.33 2.42
CA PRO A 31 36.89 7.36 0.97
C PRO A 31 36.61 6.01 0.30
N ASP A 32 37.11 4.93 0.90
CA ASP A 32 36.95 3.57 0.38
C ASP A 32 35.50 3.10 0.39
N ALA A 33 34.72 3.44 1.43
CA ALA A 33 33.32 3.01 1.50
C ALA A 33 32.45 3.78 0.50
N ALA A 34 32.67 5.09 0.41
CA ALA A 34 31.95 5.96 -0.51
C ALA A 34 32.20 5.58 -1.98
N ASN A 35 33.47 5.43 -2.35
CA ASN A 35 33.86 5.17 -3.73
C ASN A 35 33.35 3.80 -4.19
N ASN A 36 33.46 2.76 -3.35
CA ASN A 36 32.92 1.43 -3.69
C ASN A 36 31.39 1.37 -3.72
N ALA A 37 30.68 2.26 -3.02
CA ALA A 37 29.22 2.21 -2.88
C ALA A 37 28.47 3.14 -3.86
N LEU A 38 29.09 4.25 -4.25
CA LEU A 38 28.45 5.33 -5.00
C LEU A 38 28.97 5.46 -6.43
N LEU A 39 30.22 5.05 -6.66
CA LEU A 39 30.84 5.12 -7.98
C LEU A 39 30.78 3.74 -8.65
N PRO A 40 30.30 3.67 -9.90
CA PRO A 40 30.24 2.42 -10.66
C PRO A 40 31.66 1.90 -10.93
N ALA A 41 31.93 0.65 -10.57
CA ALA A 41 33.26 0.04 -10.73
C ALA A 41 33.65 -0.22 -12.20
N ASP A 42 32.66 -0.25 -13.10
CA ASP A 42 32.81 -0.51 -14.53
C ASP A 42 32.90 0.78 -15.38
N GLY A 43 32.86 1.95 -14.74
CA GLY A 43 32.79 3.23 -15.44
C GLY A 43 31.49 3.44 -16.22
N SER A 44 30.44 2.66 -15.95
CA SER A 44 29.11 2.90 -16.53
C SER A 44 28.51 4.21 -16.01
N ASP A 45 27.66 4.86 -16.79
CA ASP A 45 26.96 6.11 -16.39
C ASP A 45 25.89 5.91 -15.29
N ASN A 46 25.94 4.79 -14.56
CA ASN A 46 24.99 4.44 -13.49
C ASN A 46 25.35 5.08 -12.15
N PHE A 47 25.59 6.40 -12.15
CA PHE A 47 25.81 7.14 -10.92
C PHE A 47 24.59 7.09 -10.00
N ALA A 48 24.83 6.93 -8.69
CA ALA A 48 23.79 7.16 -7.71
C ALA A 48 23.34 8.63 -7.79
N LYS A 49 22.04 8.88 -7.65
CA LYS A 49 21.50 10.25 -7.56
C LYS A 49 21.12 10.56 -6.11
N LEU A 50 21.32 11.80 -5.68
CA LEU A 50 20.86 12.26 -4.37
C LEU A 50 19.32 12.25 -4.31
N SER A 51 18.75 11.73 -3.21
CA SER A 51 17.29 11.76 -2.98
C SER A 51 16.84 12.90 -2.08
N SER A 52 17.78 13.61 -1.46
CA SER A 52 17.51 14.82 -0.69
C SER A 52 18.70 15.77 -0.79
N PRO A 53 18.51 17.08 -0.57
CA PRO A 53 19.61 18.02 -0.55
C PRO A 53 20.67 17.62 0.49
N ALA A 54 21.95 17.77 0.15
CA ALA A 54 23.07 17.36 0.98
C ALA A 54 24.04 18.52 1.20
N GLY A 55 24.57 18.61 2.43
CA GLY A 55 25.46 19.69 2.82
C GLY A 55 24.77 21.06 2.90
N LYS A 56 25.52 22.04 3.38
CA LYS A 56 25.06 23.42 3.59
C LYS A 56 26.23 24.36 3.36
N TYR A 57 26.05 25.40 2.56
CA TYR A 57 27.06 26.45 2.38
C TYR A 57 26.45 27.85 2.45
N ASP A 58 27.26 28.80 2.91
CA ASP A 58 26.94 30.22 2.88
C ASP A 58 27.46 30.81 1.55
N PRO A 59 26.58 31.26 0.63
CA PRO A 59 26.98 31.81 -0.66
C PRO A 59 27.79 33.12 -0.56
N HIS A 60 27.86 33.74 0.62
CA HIS A 60 28.59 34.99 0.85
C HIS A 60 29.92 34.79 1.60
N GLY A 61 30.12 33.63 2.23
CA GLY A 61 31.24 33.39 3.14
C GLY A 61 32.47 32.73 2.51
N ASP A 62 32.31 31.97 1.43
CA ASP A 62 33.37 31.15 0.83
C ASP A 62 33.31 31.19 -0.70
N PHE A 63 34.00 32.17 -1.29
CA PHE A 63 33.98 32.42 -2.73
C PHE A 63 34.56 31.25 -3.54
N GLU A 64 35.58 30.57 -3.01
CA GLU A 64 36.19 29.42 -3.69
C GLU A 64 35.22 28.23 -3.74
N LEU A 65 34.52 27.95 -2.64
CA LEU A 65 33.47 26.93 -2.61
C LEU A 65 32.33 27.28 -3.56
N VAL A 66 31.88 28.54 -3.58
CA VAL A 66 30.81 28.97 -4.50
C VAL A 66 31.21 28.74 -5.95
N GLN A 67 32.47 29.05 -6.31
CA GLN A 67 32.98 28.75 -7.64
C GLN A 67 33.09 27.25 -7.91
N ALA A 68 33.49 26.44 -6.93
CA ALA A 68 33.57 24.99 -7.08
C ALA A 68 32.18 24.36 -7.30
N ILE A 69 31.19 24.77 -6.51
CA ILE A 69 29.78 24.35 -6.66
C ILE A 69 29.23 24.78 -8.02
N LYS A 70 29.51 26.02 -8.44
CA LYS A 70 29.06 26.52 -9.74
C LYS A 70 29.69 25.73 -10.89
N ARG A 71 31.00 25.47 -10.85
CA ARG A 71 31.70 24.64 -11.86
C ARG A 71 31.10 23.23 -11.95
N TYR A 72 30.76 22.65 -10.81
CA TYR A 72 30.08 21.35 -10.76
C TYR A 72 28.68 21.42 -11.39
N GLN A 73 27.87 22.41 -11.02
CA GLN A 73 26.50 22.59 -11.55
C GLN A 73 26.50 22.88 -13.06
N ASP A 74 27.33 23.81 -13.52
CA ASP A 74 27.46 24.16 -14.94
C ASP A 74 27.91 22.93 -15.79
N GLY A 75 28.71 22.03 -15.20
CA GLY A 75 29.12 20.77 -15.84
C GLY A 75 28.00 19.73 -15.94
N GLU A 76 27.11 19.63 -14.95
CA GLU A 76 25.93 18.77 -15.02
C GLU A 76 24.91 19.26 -16.06
N ASP A 77 24.65 20.57 -16.11
CA ASP A 77 23.68 21.17 -17.04
C ASP A 77 24.09 20.91 -18.50
N THR A 78 25.39 21.05 -18.80
CA THR A 78 25.94 20.73 -20.14
C THR A 78 25.70 19.28 -20.53
N TYR A 79 25.85 18.33 -19.59
CA TYR A 79 25.63 16.91 -19.86
C TYR A 79 24.13 16.58 -20.01
N GLN A 80 23.23 17.23 -19.27
CA GLN A 80 21.78 17.06 -19.43
C GLN A 80 21.32 17.57 -20.81
N GLU A 81 21.79 18.74 -21.23
CA GLU A 81 21.52 19.28 -22.57
C GLU A 81 22.02 18.34 -23.69
N GLU A 82 23.19 17.72 -23.52
CA GLU A 82 23.71 16.73 -24.47
C GLU A 82 22.87 15.45 -24.52
N GLN A 83 22.38 14.95 -23.38
CA GLN A 83 21.47 13.80 -23.34
C GLN A 83 20.13 14.12 -23.99
N GLU A 84 19.57 15.29 -23.73
CA GLU A 84 18.32 15.75 -24.34
C GLU A 84 18.47 15.88 -25.87
N ARG A 85 19.56 16.50 -26.35
CA ARG A 85 19.89 16.53 -27.78
C ARG A 85 20.08 15.14 -28.39
N ALA A 86 20.69 14.21 -27.66
CA ALA A 86 20.87 12.84 -28.13
C ALA A 86 19.54 12.07 -28.22
N VAL A 87 18.58 12.36 -27.35
CA VAL A 87 17.20 11.84 -27.41
C VAL A 87 16.41 12.50 -28.55
N GLU A 88 16.61 13.81 -28.78
CA GLU A 88 15.97 14.57 -29.86
C GLU A 88 16.47 14.16 -31.26
N LEU A 89 17.72 13.69 -31.37
CA LEU A 89 18.29 13.15 -32.61
C LEU A 89 17.84 11.70 -32.91
N MET A 90 17.07 11.05 -32.02
CA MET A 90 16.35 9.82 -32.38
C MET A 90 15.12 10.19 -33.21
N PRO A 91 14.85 9.50 -34.34
CA PRO A 91 13.76 9.88 -35.25
C PRO A 91 12.41 9.83 -34.52
N ALA A 92 11.86 11.01 -34.23
CA ALA A 92 10.54 11.16 -33.66
C ALA A 92 9.49 10.65 -34.66
N ALA A 93 8.65 9.73 -34.23
CA ALA A 93 7.40 9.42 -34.90
C ALA A 93 6.49 10.66 -34.82
N ASP A 94 5.89 11.00 -35.96
CA ASP A 94 5.01 12.16 -36.16
C ASP A 94 4.02 12.38 -35.01
N ALA A 95 4.19 13.48 -34.29
CA ALA A 95 3.20 14.02 -33.37
C ALA A 95 3.00 15.50 -33.67
N SER A 96 1.81 15.78 -34.20
CA SER A 96 1.29 17.05 -34.70
C SER A 96 1.08 18.12 -33.62
N ASP A 97 1.46 19.35 -33.99
CA ASP A 97 0.80 20.65 -33.76
C ASP A 97 -0.08 20.83 -32.51
N SER A 98 0.41 21.63 -31.55
CA SER A 98 -0.46 22.48 -30.72
C SER A 98 0.18 23.85 -30.50
N GLU A 99 -0.44 24.87 -31.09
CA GLU A 99 -0.09 26.29 -31.00
C GLU A 99 -0.47 26.92 -29.65
N GLY A 100 0.40 27.81 -29.16
CA GLY A 100 0.02 29.18 -28.78
C GLY A 100 -0.75 29.42 -27.48
N SER A 101 -0.04 29.82 -26.41
CA SER A 101 -0.61 30.64 -25.33
C SER A 101 0.42 31.65 -24.82
N SER A 102 0.25 32.90 -25.23
CA SER A 102 0.99 34.07 -24.75
C SER A 102 0.34 34.60 -23.48
N GLY A 103 1.02 34.44 -22.34
CA GLY A 103 0.65 35.05 -21.07
C GLY A 103 1.09 36.52 -20.98
N PRO A 104 0.38 37.37 -20.21
CA PRO A 104 0.68 38.80 -20.11
C PRO A 104 1.97 39.06 -19.32
N GLU A 105 2.76 39.98 -19.87
CA GLU A 105 3.96 40.57 -19.30
C GLU A 105 3.57 41.39 -18.05
N LEU A 106 3.87 40.86 -16.86
CA LEU A 106 3.66 41.54 -15.58
C LEU A 106 4.78 42.57 -15.38
N GLU A 107 4.40 43.84 -15.47
CA GLU A 107 5.20 45.01 -15.16
C GLU A 107 5.71 44.94 -13.70
N ALA A 108 7.05 44.86 -13.56
CA ALA A 108 7.70 44.72 -12.27
C ALA A 108 7.62 46.03 -11.46
N LEU A 109 6.73 46.07 -10.48
CA LEU A 109 6.71 47.10 -9.45
C LEU A 109 7.97 47.00 -8.59
N ASP A 110 8.79 48.05 -8.64
CA ASP A 110 10.01 48.26 -7.86
C ASP A 110 9.67 48.46 -6.37
N MET A 111 9.38 47.36 -5.68
CA MET A 111 9.21 47.36 -4.24
C MET A 111 10.57 47.18 -3.56
N GLN A 112 10.96 48.17 -2.75
CA GLN A 112 12.12 48.06 -1.89
C GLN A 112 12.01 46.79 -1.02
N PRO A 113 13.06 45.95 -0.94
CA PRO A 113 12.99 44.69 -0.23
C PRO A 113 12.66 44.93 1.24
N THR A 114 11.59 44.30 1.73
CA THR A 114 11.19 44.36 3.12
C THR A 114 12.26 43.74 4.03
N GLY A 115 12.30 44.11 5.30
CA GLY A 115 13.27 43.57 6.27
C GLY A 115 13.24 42.03 6.38
N GLU A 116 12.08 41.41 6.11
CA GLU A 116 11.93 39.95 6.00
C GLU A 116 12.67 39.35 4.80
N THR A 117 12.73 40.04 3.66
CA THR A 117 13.48 39.55 2.49
C THR A 117 14.98 39.58 2.72
N LEU A 118 15.48 40.51 3.55
CA LEU A 118 16.90 40.58 3.92
C LEU A 118 17.30 39.53 4.96
N LEU A 119 16.40 39.16 5.89
CA LEU A 119 16.61 38.04 6.81
C LEU A 119 16.56 36.71 6.06
N ALA A 120 15.60 36.50 5.17
CA ALA A 120 15.52 35.32 4.31
C ALA A 120 16.77 35.18 3.41
N ARG A 121 17.35 36.29 2.95
CA ARG A 121 18.58 36.29 2.14
C ARG A 121 19.84 36.00 2.96
N ARG A 122 19.88 36.42 4.23
CA ARG A 122 20.97 36.10 5.18
C ARG A 122 20.90 34.67 5.72
N GLU A 123 19.73 34.06 5.72
CA GLU A 123 19.49 32.69 6.19
C GLU A 123 19.40 31.66 5.04
N ALA A 124 19.55 32.09 3.79
CA ALA A 124 19.53 31.21 2.61
C ALA A 124 20.81 30.36 2.54
N VAL A 125 20.95 29.45 3.48
CA VAL A 125 21.94 28.37 3.42
C VAL A 125 21.53 27.44 2.30
N LEU A 126 22.28 27.47 1.21
CA LEU A 126 22.01 26.64 0.05
C LEU A 126 22.62 25.25 0.24
N PRO A 127 21.97 24.20 -0.26
CA PRO A 127 22.54 22.86 -0.24
C PRO A 127 23.70 22.76 -1.24
N ILE A 128 24.72 21.98 -0.90
CA ILE A 128 25.89 21.75 -1.76
C ILE A 128 25.49 20.85 -2.94
N GLY A 129 24.79 19.75 -2.64
CA GLY A 129 24.14 18.89 -3.64
C GLY A 129 22.62 19.03 -3.56
N ARG A 130 21.96 19.18 -4.71
CA ARG A 130 20.50 19.23 -4.84
C ARG A 130 19.92 17.83 -5.00
N THR A 131 18.59 17.74 -4.96
CA THR A 131 17.91 16.47 -5.21
C THR A 131 18.00 16.14 -6.70
N GLY A 132 18.45 14.94 -7.04
CA GLY A 132 18.63 14.50 -8.42
C GLY A 132 20.07 14.53 -8.93
N ASP A 133 20.94 15.33 -8.30
CA ASP A 133 22.36 15.45 -8.64
C ASP A 133 23.05 14.10 -8.62
N ARG A 134 23.93 13.85 -9.60
CA ARG A 134 24.74 12.64 -9.66
C ARG A 134 25.84 12.72 -8.62
N VAL A 135 26.02 11.64 -7.87
CA VAL A 135 27.09 11.54 -6.88
C VAL A 135 28.42 11.27 -7.60
N THR A 136 29.09 12.35 -8.00
CA THR A 136 30.44 12.33 -8.60
C THR A 136 31.53 12.41 -7.52
N GLU A 137 32.78 12.12 -7.89
CA GLU A 137 33.93 12.27 -6.99
C GLU A 137 34.11 13.72 -6.52
N ASP A 138 33.89 14.69 -7.42
CA ASP A 138 33.93 16.12 -7.11
C ASP A 138 32.88 16.51 -6.07
N LEU A 139 31.63 16.10 -6.26
CA LEU A 139 30.55 16.37 -5.30
C LEU A 139 30.85 15.72 -3.93
N LEU A 140 31.40 14.50 -3.93
CA LEU A 140 31.82 13.84 -2.70
C LEU A 140 32.96 14.58 -2.00
N GLY A 141 33.93 15.13 -2.76
CA GLY A 141 34.98 15.98 -2.23
C GLY A 141 34.41 17.20 -1.50
N LEU A 142 33.52 17.95 -2.17
CA LEU A 142 32.87 19.14 -1.62
C LEU A 142 32.05 18.84 -0.35
N LEU A 143 31.36 17.70 -0.33
CA LEU A 143 30.57 17.28 0.83
C LEU A 143 31.47 16.89 2.02
N ARG A 144 32.60 16.22 1.77
CA ARG A 144 33.56 15.83 2.82
C ARG A 144 34.29 17.04 3.42
N GLU A 145 34.64 18.02 2.60
CA GLU A 145 35.24 19.29 3.06
C GLU A 145 34.36 20.02 4.07
N ARG A 146 33.05 19.77 4.04
CA ARG A 146 32.04 20.33 4.96
C ARG A 146 31.58 19.36 6.04
N ASP A 147 32.38 18.32 6.34
CA ASP A 147 32.12 17.30 7.36
C ASP A 147 30.74 16.62 7.21
N VAL A 148 30.22 16.54 5.97
CA VAL A 148 29.01 15.76 5.69
C VAL A 148 29.39 14.30 5.77
N ARG A 149 28.85 13.58 6.76
CA ARG A 149 29.18 12.16 6.98
C ARG A 149 28.34 11.20 6.17
N SER A 150 27.12 11.57 5.82
CA SER A 150 26.23 10.69 5.07
C SER A 150 25.37 11.44 4.07
N VAL A 151 25.08 10.77 2.96
CA VAL A 151 24.20 11.25 1.89
C VAL A 151 23.08 10.27 1.65
N ARG A 152 21.90 10.80 1.29
CA ARG A 152 20.76 9.97 0.91
C ARG A 152 20.71 9.79 -0.59
N VAL A 153 20.63 8.55 -1.04
CA VAL A 153 20.53 8.19 -2.47
C VAL A 153 19.10 7.81 -2.87
N SER A 154 18.75 7.93 -4.15
CA SER A 154 17.40 7.62 -4.67
C SER A 154 17.20 6.16 -5.07
N LYS A 155 18.24 5.53 -5.65
CA LYS A 155 18.17 4.15 -6.10
C LYS A 155 18.72 3.20 -5.05
N PHE A 156 17.90 2.23 -4.68
CA PHE A 156 18.31 1.06 -3.90
C PHE A 156 19.29 0.21 -4.71
N SER A 157 20.36 -0.29 -4.07
CA SER A 157 21.24 -1.30 -4.63
C SER A 157 21.48 -2.40 -3.61
N ALA A 158 21.14 -3.64 -3.99
CA ALA A 158 21.34 -4.81 -3.15
C ALA A 158 22.83 -5.07 -2.88
N GLU A 159 23.72 -4.69 -3.80
CA GLU A 159 25.17 -4.86 -3.63
C GLU A 159 25.72 -4.07 -2.44
N ARG A 160 25.15 -2.88 -2.17
CA ARG A 160 25.54 -2.06 -1.01
C ARG A 160 25.17 -2.74 0.32
N TRP A 161 24.09 -3.52 0.31
CA TRP A 161 23.60 -4.26 1.47
C TRP A 161 24.31 -5.58 1.70
N PHE A 162 24.65 -6.32 0.65
CA PHE A 162 25.29 -7.63 0.77
C PHE A 162 26.81 -7.59 0.57
N GLY A 163 27.37 -6.42 0.21
CA GLY A 163 28.80 -6.18 0.07
C GLY A 163 29.57 -6.27 1.39
N LYS A 164 30.90 -6.13 1.31
CA LYS A 164 31.80 -6.28 2.48
C LYS A 164 31.44 -5.35 3.65
N ALA A 165 31.10 -4.10 3.36
CA ALA A 165 30.72 -3.11 4.36
C ALA A 165 29.27 -3.31 4.89
N GLY A 166 28.34 -3.71 4.01
CA GLY A 166 26.92 -3.88 4.37
C GLY A 166 26.56 -5.24 4.96
N ARG A 167 27.46 -6.23 4.92
CA ARG A 167 27.16 -7.64 5.24
C ARG A 167 26.35 -7.80 6.53
N PHE A 168 26.73 -7.13 7.61
CA PHE A 168 26.01 -7.22 8.89
C PHE A 168 24.58 -6.67 8.80
N MET A 169 24.36 -5.59 8.05
CA MET A 169 23.04 -4.98 7.86
C MET A 169 22.14 -5.84 6.98
N GLY A 170 22.67 -6.36 5.87
CA GLY A 170 21.94 -7.28 4.98
C GLY A 170 21.49 -8.54 5.71
N TRP A 171 22.38 -9.16 6.51
CA TRP A 171 22.01 -10.30 7.35
C TRP A 171 21.00 -9.95 8.44
N GLY A 172 21.11 -8.76 9.05
CA GLY A 172 20.13 -8.27 10.02
C GLY A 172 18.73 -8.13 9.41
N PHE A 173 18.63 -7.58 8.20
CA PHE A 173 17.36 -7.49 7.48
C PHE A 173 16.80 -8.88 7.14
N LEU A 174 17.63 -9.78 6.59
CA LEU A 174 17.19 -11.14 6.29
C LEU A 174 16.72 -11.90 7.54
N ALA A 175 17.44 -11.77 8.65
CA ALA A 175 17.04 -12.33 9.94
C ALA A 175 15.71 -11.75 10.43
N SER A 176 15.48 -10.45 10.20
CA SER A 176 14.21 -9.80 10.54
C SER A 176 13.04 -10.30 9.69
N ALA A 177 13.23 -10.43 8.38
CA ALA A 177 12.23 -10.99 7.46
C ALA A 177 11.90 -12.44 7.82
N PHE A 178 12.92 -13.23 8.16
CA PHE A 178 12.74 -14.60 8.63
C PHE A 178 11.98 -14.66 9.97
N GLY A 179 12.33 -13.80 10.93
CA GLY A 179 11.63 -13.72 12.22
C GLY A 179 10.16 -13.34 12.08
N LEU A 180 9.83 -12.41 11.19
CA LEU A 180 8.45 -12.07 10.80
C LEU A 180 7.70 -13.27 10.26
N PHE A 181 8.31 -13.99 9.31
CA PHE A 181 7.71 -15.18 8.70
C PHE A 181 7.43 -16.29 9.73
N VAL A 182 8.42 -16.59 10.58
CA VAL A 182 8.29 -17.57 11.66
C VAL A 182 7.21 -17.15 12.66
N GLY A 183 7.21 -15.89 13.08
CA GLY A 183 6.20 -15.33 13.98
C GLY A 183 4.79 -15.49 13.42
N ALA A 184 4.58 -15.15 12.14
CA ALA A 184 3.30 -15.32 11.46
C ALA A 184 2.86 -16.79 11.40
N MET A 185 3.78 -17.73 11.11
CA MET A 185 3.47 -19.17 11.13
C MET A 185 3.07 -19.68 12.52
N VAL A 186 3.73 -19.22 13.59
CA VAL A 186 3.39 -19.60 14.97
C VAL A 186 2.02 -19.08 15.36
N VAL A 187 1.70 -17.82 15.05
CA VAL A 187 0.36 -17.26 15.29
C VAL A 187 -0.69 -18.05 14.52
N ARG A 188 -0.46 -18.34 13.23
CA ARG A 188 -1.38 -19.13 12.40
C ARG A 188 -1.61 -20.53 12.97
N ARG A 189 -0.57 -21.21 13.45
CA ARG A 189 -0.69 -22.53 14.10
C ARG A 189 -1.44 -22.46 15.43
N ALA A 190 -1.15 -21.46 16.27
CA ALA A 190 -1.83 -21.28 17.55
C ALA A 190 -3.32 -21.00 17.36
N THR A 191 -3.70 -20.17 16.38
CA THR A 191 -5.10 -19.92 16.03
C THR A 191 -5.78 -21.19 15.50
N LYS A 192 -5.09 -21.98 14.67
CA LYS A 192 -5.63 -23.27 14.19
C LYS A 192 -5.87 -24.26 15.33
N GLN A 193 -4.99 -24.30 16.32
CA GLN A 193 -5.14 -25.16 17.50
C GLN A 193 -6.29 -24.71 18.40
N GLU A 194 -6.45 -23.40 18.61
CA GLU A 194 -7.58 -22.85 19.38
C GLU A 194 -8.92 -23.16 18.70
N ILE A 195 -9.01 -22.95 17.38
CA ILE A 195 -10.20 -23.33 16.60
C ILE A 195 -10.47 -24.83 16.72
N ALA A 196 -9.42 -25.68 16.69
CA ALA A 196 -9.58 -27.12 16.86
C ALA A 196 -10.04 -27.50 18.29
N ALA A 197 -9.49 -26.86 19.32
CA ALA A 197 -9.86 -27.10 20.71
C ALA A 197 -11.29 -26.64 21.02
N THR A 198 -11.71 -25.49 20.49
CA THR A 198 -13.09 -25.02 20.57
C THR A 198 -14.04 -26.02 19.87
N ARG A 199 -13.65 -26.60 18.73
CA ARG A 199 -14.44 -27.65 18.06
C ARG A 199 -14.58 -28.94 18.86
N GLU A 200 -13.60 -29.29 19.69
CA GLU A 200 -13.65 -30.51 20.51
C GLU A 200 -14.49 -30.32 21.79
N THR A 201 -14.56 -29.10 22.32
CA THR A 201 -15.29 -28.77 23.56
C THR A 201 -16.69 -28.24 23.30
N GLY A 202 -16.90 -27.53 22.19
CA GLY A 202 -18.20 -27.12 21.67
C GLY A 202 -18.76 -28.21 20.76
N GLY A 203 -19.50 -29.16 21.35
CA GLY A 203 -20.15 -30.24 20.61
C GLY A 203 -20.91 -29.73 19.37
N ASP A 204 -20.63 -30.33 18.21
CA ASP A 204 -21.28 -30.11 16.92
C ASP A 204 -21.56 -28.64 16.51
N GLU A 205 -20.69 -27.72 16.89
CA GLU A 205 -20.67 -26.32 16.40
C GLU A 205 -20.31 -26.20 14.89
N ARG A 206 -20.24 -27.32 14.15
CA ARG A 206 -20.48 -27.31 12.69
C ARG A 206 -21.86 -26.74 12.33
N ALA A 207 -22.73 -26.52 13.32
CA ALA A 207 -23.88 -25.64 13.27
C ALA A 207 -23.56 -24.12 13.07
N GLY A 208 -22.30 -23.72 12.87
CA GLY A 208 -21.86 -22.35 12.57
C GLY A 208 -22.33 -21.81 11.20
N ALA A 209 -21.46 -21.19 10.41
CA ALA A 209 -21.87 -20.52 9.16
C ALA A 209 -22.63 -21.43 8.18
N SER A 210 -22.20 -22.68 8.01
CA SER A 210 -22.82 -23.60 7.04
C SER A 210 -24.26 -23.97 7.43
N ALA A 211 -24.54 -24.18 8.72
CA ALA A 211 -25.92 -24.46 9.14
C ALA A 211 -26.77 -23.20 9.15
N ALA A 212 -26.24 -22.04 9.58
CA ALA A 212 -26.94 -20.77 9.43
C ALA A 212 -27.33 -20.53 7.97
N PHE A 213 -26.40 -20.74 7.03
CA PHE A 213 -26.68 -20.63 5.60
C PHE A 213 -27.70 -21.67 5.09
N ALA A 214 -27.62 -22.91 5.56
CA ALA A 214 -28.62 -23.93 5.22
C ALA A 214 -30.03 -23.53 5.69
N GLN A 215 -30.15 -22.88 6.86
CA GLN A 215 -31.43 -22.35 7.34
C GLN A 215 -31.92 -21.17 6.50
N ILE A 216 -31.03 -20.27 6.07
CA ILE A 216 -31.35 -19.21 5.10
C ILE A 216 -31.91 -19.84 3.82
N ASN A 217 -31.24 -20.87 3.28
CA ASN A 217 -31.68 -21.55 2.06
C ASN A 217 -33.05 -22.19 2.19
N ASN A 218 -33.23 -22.99 3.24
CA ASN A 218 -34.51 -23.66 3.49
C ASN A 218 -35.65 -22.63 3.68
N ALA A 219 -35.40 -21.55 4.42
CA ALA A 219 -36.39 -20.51 4.64
C ALA A 219 -36.79 -19.79 3.35
N LEU A 220 -35.83 -19.46 2.47
CA LEU A 220 -36.11 -18.83 1.17
C LEU A 220 -36.83 -19.77 0.20
N GLU A 221 -36.42 -21.04 0.11
CA GLU A 221 -37.07 -22.05 -0.74
C GLU A 221 -38.50 -22.36 -0.26
N THR A 222 -38.70 -22.42 1.06
CA THR A 222 -40.04 -22.60 1.64
C THR A 222 -40.92 -21.39 1.36
N LEU A 223 -40.40 -20.17 1.55
CA LEU A 223 -41.11 -18.94 1.20
C LEU A 223 -41.51 -18.94 -0.29
N GLN A 224 -40.59 -19.31 -1.19
CA GLN A 224 -40.87 -19.38 -2.63
C GLN A 224 -42.02 -20.34 -2.96
N ARG A 225 -42.01 -21.53 -2.34
CA ARG A 225 -43.07 -22.54 -2.53
C ARG A 225 -44.41 -22.08 -1.97
N ASP A 226 -44.41 -21.50 -0.78
CA ASP A 226 -45.64 -21.03 -0.13
C ASP A 226 -46.28 -19.88 -0.91
N LEU A 227 -45.46 -18.95 -1.44
CA LEU A 227 -45.94 -17.83 -2.27
C LEU A 227 -46.66 -18.29 -3.55
N ALA A 228 -46.36 -19.47 -4.09
CA ALA A 228 -47.04 -19.99 -5.28
C ALA A 228 -48.50 -20.38 -5.01
N GLY A 229 -48.85 -20.67 -3.75
CA GLY A 229 -50.21 -21.05 -3.33
C GLY A 229 -51.13 -19.88 -2.98
N VAL A 230 -50.57 -18.69 -2.79
CA VAL A 230 -51.31 -17.50 -2.32
C VAL A 230 -51.69 -16.63 -3.51
N ARG A 231 -52.99 -16.33 -3.66
CA ARG A 231 -53.49 -15.48 -4.76
C ARG A 231 -53.56 -13.99 -4.44
N GLU A 232 -53.62 -13.64 -3.16
CA GLU A 232 -53.82 -12.26 -2.72
C GLU A 232 -52.46 -11.54 -2.56
N PRO A 233 -52.20 -10.46 -3.33
CA PRO A 233 -50.95 -9.69 -3.28
C PRO A 233 -50.53 -9.24 -1.89
N ARG A 234 -51.49 -8.71 -1.12
CA ARG A 234 -51.23 -8.20 0.24
C ARG A 234 -50.74 -9.29 1.19
N VAL A 235 -51.31 -10.49 1.08
CA VAL A 235 -50.90 -11.65 1.89
C VAL A 235 -49.49 -12.09 1.48
N ARG A 236 -49.18 -12.11 0.18
CA ARG A 236 -47.83 -12.44 -0.32
C ARG A 236 -46.78 -11.47 0.19
N ASN A 237 -47.04 -10.17 0.11
CA ASN A 237 -46.14 -9.14 0.62
C ASN A 237 -45.92 -9.28 2.13
N ALA A 238 -46.98 -9.49 2.91
CA ALA A 238 -46.86 -9.72 4.36
C ALA A 238 -45.98 -10.94 4.68
N MET A 239 -46.13 -12.05 3.94
CA MET A 239 -45.30 -13.24 4.10
C MET A 239 -43.82 -12.97 3.78
N ILE A 240 -43.53 -12.19 2.73
CA ILE A 240 -42.14 -11.81 2.39
C ILE A 240 -41.51 -11.00 3.51
N VAL A 241 -42.20 -9.95 4.00
CA VAL A 241 -41.73 -9.09 5.08
C VAL A 241 -41.45 -9.89 6.35
N GLU A 242 -42.38 -10.74 6.76
CA GLU A 242 -42.25 -11.56 7.96
C GLU A 242 -41.07 -12.54 7.85
N ARG A 243 -41.03 -13.34 6.77
CA ARG A 243 -40.05 -14.43 6.64
C ARG A 243 -38.64 -13.92 6.39
N ILE A 244 -38.46 -12.93 5.51
CA ILE A 244 -37.14 -12.32 5.33
C ILE A 244 -36.70 -11.59 6.61
N GLY A 245 -37.63 -10.96 7.33
CA GLY A 245 -37.33 -10.31 8.60
C GLY A 245 -36.85 -11.28 9.70
N VAL A 246 -37.30 -12.54 9.70
CA VAL A 246 -36.76 -13.59 10.57
C VAL A 246 -35.35 -13.99 10.11
N ILE A 247 -35.15 -14.22 8.81
CA ILE A 247 -33.85 -14.59 8.23
C ILE A 247 -32.76 -13.58 8.60
N GLN A 248 -33.05 -12.29 8.42
CA GLN A 248 -32.10 -11.20 8.66
C GLN A 248 -31.78 -10.98 10.13
N ARG A 249 -32.72 -11.29 11.02
CA ARG A 249 -32.56 -11.12 12.46
C ARG A 249 -31.81 -12.27 13.10
N ASP A 250 -32.13 -13.49 12.67
CA ASP A 250 -31.72 -14.70 13.40
C ASP A 250 -30.54 -15.40 12.70
N TYR A 251 -30.56 -15.52 11.37
CA TYR A 251 -29.60 -16.35 10.64
C TYR A 251 -28.44 -15.55 10.02
N ALA A 252 -28.69 -14.34 9.50
CA ALA A 252 -27.62 -13.53 8.92
C ALA A 252 -26.54 -13.15 9.96
N PRO A 253 -26.88 -12.72 11.20
CA PRO A 253 -25.87 -12.44 12.21
C PRO A 253 -25.11 -13.70 12.65
N ALA A 254 -25.82 -14.84 12.75
CA ALA A 254 -25.19 -16.13 13.08
C ALA A 254 -24.16 -16.56 12.01
N PHE A 255 -24.46 -16.34 10.74
CA PHE A 255 -23.52 -16.58 9.64
C PHE A 255 -22.25 -15.72 9.78
N VAL A 256 -22.40 -14.42 10.05
CA VAL A 256 -21.28 -13.47 10.17
C VAL A 256 -20.48 -13.67 11.46
N ALA A 257 -21.13 -14.11 12.54
CA ALA A 257 -20.48 -14.40 13.82
C ALA A 257 -19.37 -15.46 13.69
N ASP A 258 -19.52 -16.40 12.76
CA ASP A 258 -18.56 -17.47 12.48
C ASP A 258 -17.39 -17.03 11.56
N ARG A 259 -17.21 -15.71 11.37
CA ARG A 259 -16.10 -15.11 10.61
C ARG A 259 -14.71 -15.69 10.97
N PRO A 260 -14.34 -15.88 12.25
CA PRO A 260 -13.02 -16.43 12.58
C PRO A 260 -12.82 -17.85 12.02
N ALA A 261 -13.84 -18.70 12.05
CA ALA A 261 -13.76 -20.05 11.52
C ALA A 261 -13.67 -20.06 9.99
N LEU A 262 -14.47 -19.21 9.32
CA LEU A 262 -14.43 -19.05 7.86
C LEU A 262 -13.08 -18.52 7.37
N ILE A 263 -12.48 -17.53 8.03
CA ILE A 263 -11.12 -17.05 7.72
C ILE A 263 -10.08 -18.16 7.97
N GLY A 264 -10.28 -18.96 9.02
CA GLY A 264 -9.42 -20.08 9.35
C GLY A 264 -9.39 -21.18 8.28
N SER A 265 -10.53 -21.45 7.63
CA SER A 265 -10.66 -22.48 6.59
C SER A 265 -10.34 -21.97 5.18
N LEU A 266 -10.85 -20.80 4.80
CA LEU A 266 -10.73 -20.24 3.45
C LEU A 266 -9.50 -19.33 3.26
N GLY A 267 -8.91 -18.86 4.36
CA GLY A 267 -7.97 -17.73 4.33
C GLY A 267 -8.69 -16.39 4.07
N LEU A 268 -7.93 -15.29 4.10
CA LEU A 268 -8.50 -13.93 3.93
C LEU A 268 -9.10 -13.70 2.54
N GLY A 269 -8.42 -14.16 1.49
CA GLY A 269 -8.89 -14.01 0.10
C GLY A 269 -10.18 -14.79 -0.16
N GLY A 270 -10.21 -16.08 0.19
CA GLY A 270 -11.41 -16.91 0.03
C GLY A 270 -12.59 -16.42 0.88
N PHE A 271 -12.32 -15.92 2.10
CA PHE A 271 -13.35 -15.29 2.93
C PHE A 271 -13.92 -14.02 2.26
N ALA A 272 -13.08 -13.16 1.69
CA ALA A 272 -13.55 -11.95 1.00
C ALA A 272 -14.47 -12.31 -0.19
N GLU A 273 -14.06 -13.27 -1.02
CA GLU A 273 -14.89 -13.73 -2.13
C GLU A 273 -16.23 -14.34 -1.69
N LEU A 274 -16.25 -15.10 -0.58
CA LEU A 274 -17.48 -15.62 0.02
C LEU A 274 -18.39 -14.47 0.47
N MET A 275 -17.82 -13.49 1.19
CA MET A 275 -18.58 -12.37 1.72
C MET A 275 -19.11 -11.44 0.63
N ASP A 276 -18.40 -11.27 -0.49
CA ASP A 276 -18.90 -10.50 -1.63
C ASP A 276 -20.20 -11.11 -2.19
N ARG A 277 -20.25 -12.44 -2.32
CA ARG A 277 -21.45 -13.15 -2.79
C ARG A 277 -22.56 -13.14 -1.74
N PHE A 278 -22.22 -13.34 -0.47
CA PHE A 278 -23.18 -13.24 0.63
C PHE A 278 -23.78 -11.83 0.75
N ALA A 279 -22.98 -10.77 0.59
CA ALA A 279 -23.46 -9.40 0.60
C ALA A 279 -24.37 -9.10 -0.61
N ALA A 280 -24.08 -9.68 -1.78
CA ALA A 280 -24.98 -9.57 -2.94
C ALA A 280 -26.33 -10.23 -2.66
N LEU A 281 -26.34 -11.42 -2.07
CA LEU A 281 -27.55 -12.11 -1.60
C LEU A 281 -28.33 -11.25 -0.59
N GLU A 282 -27.67 -10.75 0.44
CA GLU A 282 -28.27 -9.90 1.48
C GLU A 282 -28.91 -8.64 0.90
N ARG A 283 -28.25 -7.98 -0.07
CA ARG A 283 -28.83 -6.83 -0.77
C ARG A 283 -30.11 -7.17 -1.52
N GLN A 284 -30.18 -8.33 -2.18
CA GLN A 284 -31.42 -8.76 -2.86
C GLN A 284 -32.53 -9.08 -1.86
N MET A 285 -32.20 -9.71 -0.72
CA MET A 285 -33.16 -9.93 0.36
C MET A 285 -33.69 -8.61 0.94
N ASN A 286 -32.81 -7.63 1.20
CA ASN A 286 -33.19 -6.30 1.67
C ASN A 286 -34.11 -5.56 0.69
N ARG A 287 -33.84 -5.66 -0.61
CA ARG A 287 -34.71 -5.11 -1.66
C ARG A 287 -36.07 -5.79 -1.68
N ALA A 288 -36.10 -7.12 -1.60
CA ALA A 288 -37.34 -7.89 -1.56
C ALA A 288 -38.20 -7.51 -0.35
N TRP A 289 -37.58 -7.40 0.82
CA TRP A 289 -38.23 -6.99 2.06
C TRP A 289 -38.82 -5.57 1.97
N SER A 290 -38.03 -4.61 1.50
CA SER A 290 -38.45 -3.21 1.40
C SER A 290 -39.59 -3.04 0.39
N ALA A 291 -39.44 -3.61 -0.81
CA ALA A 291 -40.48 -3.57 -1.83
C ALA A 291 -41.80 -4.21 -1.36
N ALA A 292 -41.73 -5.32 -0.62
CA ALA A 292 -42.92 -5.95 -0.04
C ALA A 292 -43.57 -5.07 1.05
N ALA A 293 -42.78 -4.41 1.89
CA ALA A 293 -43.27 -3.49 2.91
C ALA A 293 -43.99 -2.27 2.30
N ASP A 294 -43.53 -1.82 1.13
CA ASP A 294 -44.11 -0.71 0.37
C ASP A 294 -45.24 -1.15 -0.60
N GLU A 295 -45.74 -2.38 -0.47
CA GLU A 295 -46.79 -2.98 -1.32
C GLU A 295 -46.42 -3.16 -2.82
N HIS A 296 -45.14 -3.13 -3.18
CA HIS A 296 -44.62 -3.37 -4.54
C HIS A 296 -44.31 -4.85 -4.81
N GLU A 297 -45.35 -5.65 -5.02
CA GLU A 297 -45.27 -7.12 -5.15
C GLU A 297 -44.31 -7.62 -6.25
N ASP A 298 -44.42 -7.09 -7.47
CA ASP A 298 -43.62 -7.58 -8.62
C ASP A 298 -42.11 -7.40 -8.39
N GLU A 299 -41.71 -6.27 -7.80
CA GLU A 299 -40.32 -5.98 -7.46
C GLU A 299 -39.84 -6.88 -6.30
N ALA A 300 -40.71 -7.10 -5.31
CA ALA A 300 -40.41 -7.97 -4.18
C ALA A 300 -40.11 -9.41 -4.64
N ILE A 301 -40.97 -9.96 -5.50
CA ILE A 301 -40.83 -11.31 -6.07
C ILE A 301 -39.58 -11.39 -6.95
N THR A 302 -39.36 -10.40 -7.82
CA THR A 302 -38.19 -10.36 -8.70
C THR A 302 -36.89 -10.35 -7.89
N SER A 303 -36.85 -9.56 -6.82
CA SER A 303 -35.69 -9.48 -5.92
C SER A 303 -35.49 -10.78 -5.13
N LEU A 304 -36.56 -11.42 -4.68
CA LEU A 304 -36.50 -12.74 -4.03
C LEU A 304 -35.92 -13.81 -4.97
N TYR A 305 -36.35 -13.87 -6.24
CA TYR A 305 -35.78 -14.82 -7.20
C TYR A 305 -34.30 -14.54 -7.49
N ARG A 306 -33.89 -13.28 -7.55
CA ARG A 306 -32.47 -12.92 -7.67
C ARG A 306 -31.67 -13.37 -6.45
N ALA A 307 -32.22 -13.26 -5.24
CA ALA A 307 -31.60 -13.79 -4.03
C ALA A 307 -31.38 -15.31 -4.14
N LEU A 308 -32.43 -16.07 -4.50
CA LEU A 308 -32.36 -17.52 -4.70
C LEU A 308 -31.33 -17.92 -5.77
N ALA A 309 -31.19 -17.15 -6.85
CA ALA A 309 -30.19 -17.42 -7.89
C ALA A 309 -28.73 -17.28 -7.42
N ILE A 310 -28.46 -16.49 -6.37
CA ILE A 310 -27.11 -16.30 -5.80
C ILE A 310 -26.75 -17.43 -4.82
N MET A 311 -27.74 -18.11 -4.24
CA MET A 311 -27.52 -19.15 -3.21
C MET A 311 -26.51 -20.24 -3.59
N PRO A 312 -26.55 -20.83 -4.80
CA PRO A 312 -25.58 -21.85 -5.20
C PRO A 312 -24.12 -21.34 -5.19
N GLU A 313 -23.90 -20.06 -5.52
CA GLU A 313 -22.56 -19.47 -5.55
C GLU A 313 -21.98 -19.32 -4.14
N VAL A 314 -22.82 -18.94 -3.16
CA VAL A 314 -22.43 -18.87 -1.76
C VAL A 314 -22.17 -20.28 -1.21
N ALA A 315 -23.05 -21.24 -1.52
CA ALA A 315 -22.92 -22.64 -1.12
C ALA A 315 -21.61 -23.26 -1.62
N GLN A 316 -21.24 -22.99 -2.88
CA GLN A 316 -20.00 -23.50 -3.48
C GLN A 316 -18.73 -22.98 -2.78
N LYS A 317 -18.78 -21.77 -2.23
CA LYS A 317 -17.63 -21.15 -1.54
C LYS A 317 -17.55 -21.50 -0.06
N LEU A 318 -18.59 -22.11 0.52
CA LEU A 318 -18.54 -22.54 1.90
C LEU A 318 -17.62 -23.76 2.07
N PRO A 319 -16.85 -23.83 3.17
CA PRO A 319 -16.06 -25.00 3.49
C PRO A 319 -16.99 -26.21 3.73
N GLN A 320 -16.72 -27.32 3.03
CA GLN A 320 -17.38 -28.62 3.26
C GLN A 320 -16.88 -29.31 4.54
#